data_AF-A0A7K1W9H2-F1
#
_entry.id   AF-A0A7K1W9H2-F1
#
_cell.length_a   1.000
_cell.length_b   1.000
_cell.length_c   1.000
_cell.angle_alpha   90.00
_cell.angle_beta   90.00
_cell.angle_gamma   90.00
#
_symmetry.space_group_name_H-M   'P 1'
#
loop_
_entity.id
_entity.type
_entity.pdbx_description
1 polymer ?
#
loop_
_entity_poly.entity_id
_entity_poly.type
_entity_poly.pdbx_seq_one_letter_code
_entity_poly.pdbx_strand_id
1 'polypeptide(L)'
;MITGGIMALPGQLFNVPSLKDDIRSGPDVSVAVAKVQLDDEGMSRVTRKDHRPSTSLRRFLAQRGAASSPDFDQRLQSVGAVNLERLTLRVVFTGHRNQTVNIVNIQPEIVERGAPWSGTLFSVPSQAGSPTMNMMFDLDRPRPVARKATFDEEKGGIAPGGPFFGEQTITLKDTGQQVLLVRAVTARHYVAFRLKATYMLGDRTRSVTIDDHGEPFQVSAVSGGPDRLKDAKYRRIFVLENDFSLCQIVPVTASACEYQGS
;
A
#
# COMPACT_ATOMS: atom_id res chain seq x y z
N MET A 1 58.07 33.03 -40.37
CA MET A 1 56.91 32.14 -40.22
C MET A 1 56.98 31.54 -38.84
N ILE A 2 56.04 31.89 -37.95
CA ILE A 2 55.91 31.24 -36.64
C ILE A 2 54.67 30.36 -36.73
N THR A 3 54.90 29.06 -36.82
CA THR A 3 53.87 28.02 -36.89
C THR A 3 53.31 27.82 -35.48
N GLY A 4 52.22 28.51 -35.15
CA GLY A 4 51.51 28.34 -33.88
C GLY A 4 50.71 27.05 -33.89
N GLY A 5 51.26 26.00 -33.27
CA GLY A 5 50.57 24.74 -33.05
C GLY A 5 49.39 24.92 -32.11
N ILE A 6 48.19 24.57 -32.59
CA ILE A 6 47.01 24.43 -31.74
C ILE A 6 47.26 23.20 -30.86
N MET A 7 47.56 23.41 -29.58
CA MET A 7 47.51 22.34 -28.58
C MET A 7 46.06 21.87 -28.47
N ALA A 8 45.80 20.65 -28.95
CA ALA A 8 44.56 19.95 -28.65
C ALA A 8 44.56 19.60 -27.16
N LEU A 9 43.70 20.28 -26.38
CA LEU A 9 43.36 19.85 -25.03
C LEU A 9 42.72 18.46 -25.12
N PRO A 10 43.18 17.46 -24.36
CA PRO A 10 42.53 16.16 -24.33
C PRO A 10 41.09 16.33 -23.85
N GLY A 11 40.14 15.89 -24.67
CA GLY A 11 38.71 15.98 -24.39
C GLY A 11 38.37 15.23 -23.11
N GLN A 12 38.26 15.95 -22.00
CA GLN A 12 37.51 15.46 -20.85
C GLN A 12 36.08 15.22 -21.34
N LEU A 13 35.67 13.96 -21.36
CA LEU A 13 34.29 13.54 -21.62
C LEU A 13 33.42 14.08 -20.47
N PHE A 14 32.98 15.33 -20.59
CA PHE A 14 32.04 15.91 -19.66
C PHE A 14 30.72 15.16 -19.77
N ASN A 15 30.26 14.55 -18.67
CA ASN A 15 28.93 13.96 -18.59
C ASN A 15 27.90 15.11 -18.52
N VAL A 16 27.52 15.65 -19.69
CA VAL A 16 26.62 16.80 -19.83
C VAL A 16 25.30 16.61 -19.06
N PRO A 17 24.65 15.43 -19.06
CA PRO A 17 23.49 15.18 -18.20
C PRO A 17 23.77 15.41 -16.70
N SER A 18 24.91 14.92 -16.18
CA SER A 18 25.30 15.12 -14.78
C SER A 18 25.46 16.60 -14.44
N LEU A 19 26.15 17.34 -15.30
CA LEU A 19 26.38 18.78 -15.11
C LEU A 19 25.07 19.56 -15.08
N LYS A 20 24.11 19.23 -15.97
CA LYS A 20 22.78 19.85 -15.97
C LYS A 20 22.00 19.55 -14.69
N ASP A 21 22.18 18.35 -14.14
CA ASP A 21 21.51 17.93 -12.91
C ASP A 21 22.09 18.60 -11.66
N ASP A 22 23.40 18.89 -11.63
CA ASP A 22 24.03 19.55 -10.48
C ASP A 22 23.55 21.00 -10.28
N ILE A 23 23.04 21.65 -11.34
CA ILE A 23 22.45 23.01 -11.30
C ILE A 23 20.92 22.99 -11.11
N ARG A 24 20.29 21.82 -11.21
CA ARG A 24 18.82 21.67 -11.12
C ARG A 24 18.40 21.56 -9.66
N SER A 25 17.55 22.49 -9.21
CA SER A 25 16.98 22.46 -7.86
C SER A 25 15.83 21.45 -7.73
N GLY A 26 15.56 21.01 -6.50
CA GLY A 26 14.44 20.12 -6.17
C GLY A 26 14.84 18.64 -6.05
N PRO A 27 13.87 17.73 -5.79
CA PRO A 27 14.16 16.30 -5.61
C PRO A 27 14.55 15.61 -6.92
N ASP A 28 15.31 14.51 -6.85
CA ASP A 28 15.64 13.69 -8.03
C ASP A 28 14.43 12.89 -8.53
N VAL A 29 13.61 12.46 -7.58
CA VAL A 29 12.41 11.64 -7.77
C VAL A 29 11.33 12.18 -6.85
N SER A 30 10.11 12.34 -7.38
CA SER A 30 8.92 12.54 -6.55
C SER A 30 8.06 11.28 -6.57
N VAL A 31 7.35 11.03 -5.47
CA VAL A 31 6.47 9.89 -5.33
C VAL A 31 5.09 10.36 -4.94
N ALA A 32 4.07 10.00 -5.72
CA ALA A 32 2.68 10.07 -5.30
C ALA A 32 2.23 8.67 -4.89
N VAL A 33 1.50 8.56 -3.78
CA VAL A 33 0.99 7.29 -3.28
C VAL A 33 -0.48 7.44 -2.89
N ALA A 34 -1.27 6.43 -3.23
CA ALA A 34 -2.65 6.33 -2.79
C ALA A 34 -2.93 4.89 -2.37
N LYS A 35 -3.68 4.73 -1.27
CA LYS A 35 -4.30 3.44 -0.95
C LYS A 35 -5.37 3.18 -2.00
N VAL A 36 -5.36 1.98 -2.58
CA VAL A 36 -6.35 1.57 -3.56
C VAL A 36 -6.93 0.24 -3.14
N GLN A 37 -8.22 0.07 -3.40
CA GLN A 37 -8.90 -1.18 -3.19
C GLN A 37 -8.93 -1.98 -4.49
N LEU A 38 -8.64 -3.27 -4.40
CA LEU A 38 -8.84 -4.24 -5.46
C LEU A 38 -10.00 -5.20 -5.09
N ASP A 39 -10.66 -5.76 -6.10
CA ASP A 39 -11.90 -6.52 -5.93
C ASP A 39 -11.75 -7.73 -4.99
N ASP A 40 -10.56 -8.35 -4.99
CA ASP A 40 -10.20 -9.53 -4.19
C ASP A 40 -9.80 -9.24 -2.74
N GLU A 41 -9.70 -7.96 -2.35
CA GLU A 41 -9.20 -7.57 -1.02
C GLU A 41 -10.33 -7.39 0.01
N GLY A 42 -11.55 -7.11 -0.42
CA GLY A 42 -12.65 -6.78 0.49
C GLY A 42 -12.46 -5.47 1.26
N MET A 43 -13.56 -4.87 1.68
CA MET A 43 -13.56 -3.55 2.32
C MET A 43 -13.47 -3.63 3.85
N SER A 44 -13.06 -4.77 4.39
CA SER A 44 -13.03 -4.97 5.84
C SER A 44 -11.99 -4.08 6.51
N ARG A 45 -12.36 -3.45 7.63
CA ARG A 45 -11.48 -2.58 8.42
C ARG A 45 -11.59 -2.90 9.91
N VAL A 46 -10.51 -2.67 10.65
CA VAL A 46 -10.45 -2.96 12.09
C VAL A 46 -9.88 -1.78 12.87
N THR A 47 -10.45 -1.53 14.05
CA THR A 47 -9.97 -0.52 15.00
C THR A 47 -9.19 -1.16 16.15
N ARG A 48 -8.22 -0.42 16.72
CA ARG A 48 -7.41 -0.88 17.86
C ARG A 48 -8.22 -1.06 19.14
N LYS A 49 -9.17 -0.16 19.40
CA LYS A 49 -10.02 -0.12 20.60
C LYS A 49 -11.47 -0.45 20.23
N ASP A 50 -12.29 -0.84 21.21
CA ASP A 50 -13.74 -0.95 20.97
C ASP A 50 -14.29 0.41 20.56
N HIS A 51 -14.93 0.46 19.40
CA HIS A 51 -15.52 1.64 18.80
C HIS A 51 -16.97 1.35 18.45
N ARG A 52 -17.87 2.20 18.94
CA ARG A 52 -19.26 2.21 18.50
C ARG A 52 -19.43 3.30 17.45
N PRO A 53 -19.75 2.96 16.18
CA PRO A 53 -19.95 3.95 15.14
C PRO A 53 -21.10 4.87 15.54
N SER A 54 -20.91 6.17 15.30
CA SER A 54 -21.95 7.18 15.46
C SER A 54 -23.15 6.88 14.56
N THR A 55 -24.31 7.49 14.86
CA THR A 55 -25.49 7.35 13.99
C THR A 55 -25.21 7.81 12.56
N SER A 56 -24.38 8.84 12.37
CA SER A 56 -23.99 9.31 11.03
C SER A 56 -23.13 8.28 10.28
N LEU A 57 -22.14 7.67 10.94
CA LEU A 57 -21.30 6.64 10.34
C LEU A 57 -22.13 5.38 10.03
N ARG A 58 -23.01 4.95 10.93
CA ARG A 58 -23.92 3.82 10.69
C ARG A 58 -24.81 4.05 9.48
N ARG A 59 -25.47 5.22 9.41
CA ARG A 59 -26.31 5.59 8.26
C ARG A 59 -25.51 5.58 6.97
N PHE A 60 -24.29 6.12 6.97
CA PHE A 60 -23.43 6.05 5.80
C PHE A 60 -23.09 4.61 5.41
N LEU A 61 -22.64 3.78 6.36
CA LEU A 61 -22.25 2.40 6.07
C LEU A 61 -23.44 1.56 5.55
N ALA A 62 -24.66 1.89 5.98
CA ALA A 62 -25.88 1.22 5.55
C ALA A 62 -26.44 1.72 4.20
N GLN A 63 -25.82 2.74 3.58
CA GLN A 63 -26.24 3.21 2.26
C GLN A 63 -25.85 2.21 1.17
N ARG A 64 -26.73 2.05 0.19
CA ARG A 64 -26.44 1.27 -1.01
C ARG A 64 -25.21 1.83 -1.72
N GLY A 65 -24.22 0.98 -1.97
CA GLY A 65 -22.98 1.37 -2.63
C GLY A 65 -21.98 2.10 -1.72
N ALA A 66 -22.24 2.22 -0.41
CA ALA A 66 -21.31 2.86 0.52
C ALA A 66 -19.93 2.23 0.46
N ALA A 67 -19.84 0.89 0.47
CA ALA A 67 -18.58 0.14 0.35
C ALA A 67 -17.80 0.39 -0.95
N SER A 68 -18.46 0.86 -2.00
CA SER A 68 -17.84 1.21 -3.30
C SER A 68 -17.62 2.71 -3.45
N SER A 69 -18.01 3.52 -2.46
CA SER A 69 -17.87 4.97 -2.52
C SER A 69 -16.43 5.40 -2.16
N PRO A 70 -15.92 6.49 -2.77
CA PRO A 70 -14.61 7.05 -2.41
C PRO A 70 -14.49 7.44 -0.92
N ASP A 71 -15.62 7.79 -0.30
CA ASP A 71 -15.72 8.22 1.10
C ASP A 71 -15.53 7.09 2.12
N PHE A 72 -15.69 5.82 1.71
CA PHE A 72 -15.77 4.69 2.63
C PHE A 72 -14.51 4.57 3.50
N ASP A 73 -13.35 4.57 2.84
CA ASP A 73 -12.07 4.45 3.52
C ASP A 73 -11.79 5.67 4.39
N GLN A 74 -12.07 6.88 3.90
CA GLN A 74 -11.87 8.11 4.66
C GLN A 74 -12.69 8.09 5.96
N ARG A 75 -13.96 7.67 5.89
CA ARG A 75 -14.85 7.63 7.07
C ARG A 75 -14.41 6.58 8.08
N LEU A 76 -14.00 5.40 7.65
CA LEU A 76 -13.49 4.37 8.57
C LEU A 76 -12.11 4.75 9.14
N GLN A 77 -11.25 5.37 8.35
CA GLN A 77 -9.97 5.91 8.84
C GLN A 77 -10.18 7.03 9.88
N SER A 78 -11.22 7.85 9.74
CA SER A 78 -11.54 8.91 10.71
C SER A 78 -11.86 8.39 12.12
N VAL A 79 -12.25 7.11 12.25
CA VAL A 79 -12.46 6.44 13.54
C VAL A 79 -11.28 5.54 13.95
N GLY A 80 -10.15 5.68 13.26
CA GLY A 80 -8.92 4.92 13.51
C GLY A 80 -8.98 3.47 13.03
N ALA A 81 -9.83 3.17 12.04
CA ALA A 81 -9.86 1.84 11.44
C ALA A 81 -8.78 1.71 10.35
N VAL A 82 -8.13 0.55 10.29
CA VAL A 82 -7.08 0.22 9.31
C VAL A 82 -7.49 -0.99 8.49
N ASN A 83 -6.79 -1.20 7.38
CA ASN A 83 -6.99 -2.35 6.50
C ASN A 83 -6.81 -3.69 7.24
N LEU A 84 -7.66 -4.66 6.91
CA LEU A 84 -7.60 -6.02 7.41
C LEU A 84 -6.84 -6.91 6.42
N GLU A 85 -5.82 -7.63 6.89
CA GLU A 85 -4.94 -8.60 6.20
C GLU A 85 -4.11 -8.06 5.03
N ARG A 86 -4.64 -7.14 4.23
CA ARG A 86 -4.05 -6.67 2.98
C ARG A 86 -4.21 -5.17 2.84
N LEU A 87 -3.15 -4.52 2.37
CA LEU A 87 -3.16 -3.10 1.98
C LEU A 87 -2.50 -2.98 0.62
N THR A 88 -3.25 -2.49 -0.38
CA THR A 88 -2.68 -2.17 -1.69
C THR A 88 -2.46 -0.68 -1.87
N LEU A 89 -1.30 -0.36 -2.43
CA LEU A 89 -0.84 0.98 -2.72
C LEU A 89 -0.62 1.11 -4.23
N ARG A 90 -1.17 2.18 -4.80
CA ARG A 90 -0.75 2.70 -6.10
C ARG A 90 0.37 3.71 -5.86
N VAL A 91 1.57 3.36 -6.30
CA VAL A 91 2.77 4.20 -6.17
C VAL A 91 3.15 4.71 -7.55
N VAL A 92 3.26 6.03 -7.69
CA VAL A 92 3.64 6.70 -8.93
C VAL A 92 4.97 7.42 -8.71
N PHE A 93 6.02 6.90 -9.34
CA PHE A 93 7.32 7.54 -9.35
C PHE A 93 7.43 8.48 -10.55
N THR A 94 7.96 9.68 -10.34
CA THR A 94 8.28 10.64 -11.42
C THR A 94 9.74 11.04 -11.32
N GLY A 95 10.48 10.90 -12.41
CA GLY A 95 11.88 11.35 -12.51
C GLY A 95 12.00 12.84 -12.81
N HIS A 96 13.00 13.50 -12.25
CA HIS A 96 13.26 14.95 -12.41
C HIS A 96 14.71 15.25 -12.79
N ARG A 97 15.38 14.31 -13.44
CA ARG A 97 16.81 14.38 -13.77
C ARG A 97 17.05 14.02 -15.23
N ASN A 98 18.05 14.69 -15.81
CA ASN A 98 18.53 14.43 -17.16
C ASN A 98 19.25 13.08 -17.21
N GLN A 99 19.97 12.74 -16.14
CA GLN A 99 20.46 11.38 -15.92
C GLN A 99 19.30 10.43 -15.64
N THR A 100 19.42 9.22 -16.16
CA THR A 100 18.50 8.13 -15.86
C THR A 100 18.51 7.80 -14.37
N VAL A 101 17.33 7.73 -13.76
CA VAL A 101 17.17 7.22 -12.41
C VAL A 101 16.72 5.77 -12.46
N ASN A 102 17.44 4.88 -11.78
CA ASN A 102 17.11 3.46 -11.70
C ASN A 102 16.73 3.10 -10.26
N ILE A 103 15.47 2.78 -10.02
CA ILE A 103 15.03 2.22 -8.74
C ILE A 103 15.43 0.75 -8.72
N VAL A 104 16.28 0.41 -7.76
CA VAL A 104 16.93 -0.91 -7.65
C VAL A 104 16.43 -1.72 -6.47
N ASN A 105 15.67 -1.11 -5.56
CA ASN A 105 15.02 -1.82 -4.46
C ASN A 105 13.84 -1.02 -3.92
N ILE A 106 12.81 -1.72 -3.47
CA ILE A 106 11.71 -1.16 -2.66
C ILE A 106 11.45 -2.16 -1.54
N GLN A 107 11.46 -1.69 -0.30
CA GLN A 107 11.25 -2.54 0.87
C GLN A 107 10.42 -1.83 1.95
N PRO A 108 9.61 -2.58 2.72
CA PRO A 108 9.01 -2.07 3.95
C PRO A 108 10.05 -1.82 5.05
N GLU A 109 9.99 -0.65 5.66
CA GLU A 109 10.63 -0.34 6.93
C GLU A 109 9.56 -0.41 8.02
N ILE A 110 9.64 -1.44 8.86
CA ILE A 110 8.67 -1.69 9.92
C ILE A 110 8.90 -0.71 11.07
N VAL A 111 7.88 0.10 11.38
CA VAL A 111 7.88 1.10 12.46
C VAL A 111 7.36 0.47 13.75
N GLU A 112 6.25 -0.28 13.67
CA GLU A 112 5.67 -1.00 14.79
C GLU A 112 5.19 -2.38 14.31
N ARG A 113 5.35 -3.40 15.15
CA ARG A 113 4.73 -4.70 14.97
C ARG A 113 4.16 -5.16 16.29
N GLY A 114 2.92 -5.65 16.27
CA GLY A 114 2.22 -6.08 17.47
C GLY A 114 1.18 -7.17 17.20
N ALA A 115 0.45 -7.54 18.24
CA ALA A 115 -0.68 -8.45 18.11
C ALA A 115 -1.76 -7.85 17.19
N PRO A 116 -2.49 -8.69 16.43
CA PRO A 116 -3.63 -8.24 15.63
C PRO A 116 -4.63 -7.45 16.47
N TRP A 117 -5.13 -6.35 15.92
CA TRP A 117 -6.09 -5.48 16.61
C TRP A 117 -7.42 -6.20 16.86
N SER A 118 -7.94 -6.07 18.08
CA SER A 118 -9.13 -6.80 18.57
C SER A 118 -10.29 -5.89 18.99
N GLY A 119 -10.29 -4.62 18.57
CA GLY A 119 -11.31 -3.64 18.93
C GLY A 119 -12.64 -3.90 18.23
N THR A 120 -12.92 -3.14 17.19
CA THR A 120 -14.11 -3.30 16.35
C THR A 120 -13.75 -3.67 14.93
N LEU A 121 -14.34 -4.75 14.42
CA LEU A 121 -14.28 -5.17 13.03
C LEU A 121 -15.51 -4.64 12.28
N PHE A 122 -15.28 -3.94 11.18
CA PHE A 122 -16.25 -3.68 10.13
C PHE A 122 -16.01 -4.70 9.02
N SER A 123 -16.83 -5.74 8.97
CA SER A 123 -16.70 -6.86 8.04
C SER A 123 -17.46 -6.57 6.77
N VAL A 124 -16.71 -6.38 5.69
CA VAL A 124 -17.21 -6.29 4.33
C VAL A 124 -16.32 -7.22 3.49
N PRO A 125 -16.78 -8.44 3.18
CA PRO A 125 -15.96 -9.43 2.50
C PRO A 125 -15.61 -9.00 1.08
N SER A 126 -14.54 -9.58 0.53
CA SER A 126 -14.16 -9.41 -0.87
C SER A 126 -15.23 -9.94 -1.80
N GLN A 127 -15.30 -9.35 -2.99
CA GLN A 127 -15.98 -9.98 -4.11
C GLN A 127 -14.97 -10.85 -4.86
N ALA A 128 -15.43 -11.83 -5.62
CA ALA A 128 -14.52 -12.60 -6.47
C ALA A 128 -13.90 -11.66 -7.51
N GLY A 129 -12.58 -11.74 -7.69
CA GLY A 129 -11.86 -10.90 -8.65
C GLY A 129 -10.43 -11.39 -8.87
N SER A 130 -9.86 -11.00 -10.00
CA SER A 130 -8.49 -11.38 -10.42
C SER A 130 -7.68 -10.11 -10.67
N PRO A 131 -7.14 -9.46 -9.62
CA PRO A 131 -6.39 -8.23 -9.80
C PRO A 131 -5.07 -8.48 -10.52
N THR A 132 -4.57 -7.45 -11.21
CA THR A 132 -3.19 -7.41 -11.68
C THR A 132 -2.38 -6.52 -10.75
N MET A 133 -1.24 -7.03 -10.28
CA MET A 133 -0.32 -6.30 -9.41
C MET A 133 1.11 -6.50 -9.87
N ASN A 134 1.98 -5.57 -9.50
CA ASN A 134 3.40 -5.67 -9.86
C ASN A 134 4.18 -6.45 -8.80
N MET A 135 3.95 -6.13 -7.51
CA MET A 135 4.74 -6.72 -6.43
C MET A 135 3.96 -6.87 -5.11
N MET A 136 4.50 -7.70 -4.23
CA MET A 136 3.96 -8.01 -2.92
C MET A 136 5.02 -8.00 -1.82
N PHE A 137 4.57 -7.73 -0.60
CA PHE A 137 5.34 -7.86 0.62
C PHE A 137 4.64 -8.75 1.64
N ASP A 138 5.36 -9.75 2.16
CA ASP A 138 4.96 -10.52 3.35
C ASP A 138 5.49 -9.79 4.59
N LEU A 139 4.62 -9.03 5.26
CA LEU A 139 4.98 -8.22 6.43
C LEU A 139 5.20 -9.04 7.70
N ASP A 140 4.87 -10.34 7.68
CA ASP A 140 5.18 -11.24 8.79
C ASP A 140 6.62 -11.73 8.77
N ARG A 141 7.38 -11.42 7.72
CA ARG A 141 8.83 -11.67 7.67
C ARG A 141 9.58 -10.62 8.50
N PRO A 142 10.68 -11.00 9.18
CA PRO A 142 11.54 -10.04 9.87
C PRO A 142 12.10 -8.95 8.94
N ARG A 143 12.40 -9.31 7.68
CA ARG A 143 12.87 -8.41 6.63
C ARG A 143 12.06 -8.67 5.36
N PRO A 144 10.91 -8.02 5.16
CA PRO A 144 10.12 -8.19 3.96
C PRO A 144 10.89 -7.69 2.73
N VAL A 145 10.82 -8.45 1.64
CA VAL A 145 11.46 -8.12 0.35
C VAL A 145 10.40 -8.05 -0.75
N ALA A 146 10.60 -7.21 -1.76
CA ALA A 146 9.70 -7.14 -2.91
C ALA A 146 9.74 -8.45 -3.69
N ARG A 147 8.58 -9.10 -3.81
CA ARG A 147 8.39 -10.28 -4.66
C ARG A 147 7.41 -9.96 -5.78
N LYS A 148 7.59 -10.57 -6.95
CA LYS A 148 6.62 -10.48 -8.04
C LYS A 148 5.26 -10.99 -7.56
N ALA A 149 4.18 -10.35 -8.00
CA ALA A 149 2.85 -10.91 -7.85
C ALA A 149 2.60 -11.89 -8.99
N THR A 150 2.27 -13.15 -8.67
CA THR A 150 1.97 -14.18 -9.68
C THR A 150 0.64 -14.83 -9.35
N PHE A 151 -0.18 -15.13 -10.36
CA PHE A 151 -1.40 -15.90 -10.14
C PHE A 151 -1.03 -17.37 -9.87
N ASP A 152 -1.51 -17.91 -8.77
CA ASP A 152 -1.39 -19.32 -8.38
C ASP A 152 -2.73 -19.99 -8.68
N GLU A 153 -2.74 -20.83 -9.72
CA GLU A 153 -3.95 -21.51 -10.20
C GLU A 153 -4.52 -22.47 -9.15
N GLU A 154 -3.66 -23.16 -8.38
CA GLU A 154 -4.08 -24.12 -7.36
C GLU A 154 -4.78 -23.42 -6.19
N LYS A 155 -4.30 -22.22 -5.83
CA LYS A 155 -4.90 -21.41 -4.76
C LYS A 155 -5.99 -20.46 -5.25
N GLY A 156 -6.20 -20.37 -6.56
CA GLY A 156 -7.17 -19.47 -7.19
C GLY A 156 -6.95 -18.00 -6.85
N GLY A 157 -5.69 -17.55 -6.75
CA GLY A 157 -5.39 -16.18 -6.32
C GLY A 157 -3.93 -15.76 -6.46
N ILE A 158 -3.65 -14.50 -6.13
CA ILE A 158 -2.29 -13.95 -6.22
C ILE A 158 -1.40 -14.49 -5.08
N ALA A 159 -0.23 -14.98 -5.45
CA ALA A 159 0.82 -15.49 -4.58
C ALA A 159 2.17 -14.79 -4.85
N PRO A 160 3.12 -14.84 -3.90
CA PRO A 160 4.45 -14.26 -4.08
C PRO A 160 5.34 -15.14 -4.98
N GLY A 161 5.72 -14.62 -6.14
CA GLY A 161 6.71 -15.19 -7.08
C GLY A 161 8.17 -14.91 -6.68
N GLY A 162 9.11 -14.90 -7.63
CA GLY A 162 10.53 -14.60 -7.35
C GLY A 162 10.79 -13.17 -6.84
N PRO A 163 12.01 -12.86 -6.35
CA PRO A 163 12.40 -11.49 -6.01
C PRO A 163 12.19 -10.53 -7.19
N PHE A 164 11.55 -9.39 -6.95
CA PHE A 164 11.24 -8.43 -8.02
C PHE A 164 12.53 -7.81 -8.59
N PHE A 165 13.36 -7.24 -7.72
CA PHE A 165 14.58 -6.54 -8.11
C PHE A 165 15.78 -7.46 -8.42
N GLY A 166 15.61 -8.78 -8.34
CA GLY A 166 16.59 -9.73 -8.85
C GLY A 166 16.61 -9.81 -10.39
N GLU A 167 15.50 -9.44 -11.02
CA GLU A 167 15.30 -9.57 -12.47
C GLU A 167 14.81 -8.27 -13.14
N GLN A 168 14.30 -7.31 -12.35
CA GLN A 168 13.69 -6.10 -12.86
C GLN A 168 14.30 -4.86 -12.21
N THR A 169 14.50 -3.82 -13.01
CA THR A 169 14.84 -2.47 -12.55
C THR A 169 13.78 -1.53 -13.08
N ILE A 170 13.37 -0.54 -12.26
CA ILE A 170 12.39 0.46 -12.70
C ILE A 170 13.17 1.71 -13.11
N THR A 171 13.07 2.04 -14.40
CA THR A 171 13.83 3.14 -15.00
C THR A 171 12.95 4.36 -15.19
N LEU A 172 13.40 5.51 -14.68
CA LEU A 172 12.76 6.80 -14.85
C LEU A 172 13.65 7.69 -15.73
N LYS A 173 13.04 8.25 -16.76
CA LYS A 173 13.60 9.36 -17.55
C LYS A 173 13.11 10.69 -16.96
N ASP A 174 13.69 11.80 -17.39
CA ASP A 174 13.19 13.13 -17.01
C ASP A 174 11.70 13.26 -17.33
N THR A 175 10.90 13.72 -16.37
CA THR A 175 9.43 13.80 -16.39
C THR A 175 8.70 12.46 -16.60
N GLY A 176 9.44 11.36 -16.77
CA GLY A 176 8.90 10.04 -16.99
C GLY A 176 8.26 9.48 -15.72
N GLN A 177 7.11 8.85 -15.89
CA GLN A 177 6.35 8.23 -14.81
C GLN A 177 6.40 6.71 -14.87
N GLN A 178 6.42 6.07 -13.70
CA GLN A 178 6.22 4.64 -13.54
C GLN A 178 5.20 4.39 -12.43
N VAL A 179 4.18 3.59 -12.76
CA VAL A 179 3.08 3.25 -11.85
C VAL A 179 3.25 1.82 -11.39
N LEU A 180 3.20 1.59 -10.08
CA LEU A 180 3.28 0.28 -9.46
C LEU A 180 2.06 0.05 -8.57
N LEU A 181 1.46 -1.13 -8.69
CA LEU A 181 0.53 -1.67 -7.71
C LEU A 181 1.28 -2.63 -6.79
N VAL A 182 1.29 -2.27 -5.51
CA VAL A 182 2.09 -2.91 -4.47
C VAL A 182 1.15 -3.37 -3.36
N ARG A 183 1.14 -4.66 -3.03
CA ARG A 183 0.32 -5.17 -1.92
C ARG A 183 1.17 -5.62 -0.76
N ALA A 184 0.89 -5.08 0.42
CA ALA A 184 1.46 -5.55 1.67
C ALA A 184 0.45 -6.47 2.38
N VAL A 185 0.91 -7.63 2.84
CA VAL A 185 0.06 -8.67 3.44
C VAL A 185 0.60 -9.06 4.82
N THR A 186 -0.29 -9.27 5.77
CA THR A 186 0.02 -9.89 7.07
C THR A 186 -1.08 -10.87 7.45
N ALA A 187 -0.68 -12.05 7.92
CA ALA A 187 -1.56 -13.08 8.46
C ALA A 187 -1.45 -13.20 9.97
N ARG A 188 -0.44 -12.59 10.61
CA ARG A 188 -0.14 -12.80 12.04
C ARG A 188 -0.10 -11.55 12.90
N HIS A 189 0.08 -10.38 12.32
CA HIS A 189 0.41 -9.19 13.10
C HIS A 189 -0.45 -7.99 12.74
N TYR A 190 -0.52 -7.04 13.67
CA TYR A 190 -0.61 -5.65 13.30
C TYR A 190 0.78 -5.14 12.90
N VAL A 191 0.83 -4.35 11.82
CA VAL A 191 2.07 -3.79 11.30
C VAL A 191 1.84 -2.33 10.89
N ALA A 192 2.66 -1.43 11.44
CA ALA A 192 2.86 -0.08 10.94
C ALA A 192 4.19 -0.01 10.18
N PHE A 193 4.19 0.51 8.96
CA PHE A 193 5.38 0.53 8.11
C PHE A 193 5.43 1.73 7.16
N ARG A 194 6.62 2.08 6.71
CA ARG A 194 6.85 2.95 5.54
C ARG A 194 7.48 2.13 4.43
N LEU A 195 7.41 2.58 3.19
CA LEU A 195 8.23 2.00 2.13
C LEU A 195 9.47 2.86 1.91
N LYS A 196 10.61 2.21 1.67
CA LYS A 196 11.83 2.87 1.22
C LYS A 196 12.18 2.36 -0.16
N ALA A 197 12.29 3.27 -1.11
CA ALA A 197 12.79 2.99 -2.45
C ALA A 197 14.24 3.46 -2.54
N THR A 198 15.15 2.55 -2.87
CA THR A 198 16.56 2.85 -3.14
C THR A 198 16.74 2.99 -4.65
N TYR A 199 17.43 4.04 -5.08
CA TYR A 199 17.67 4.32 -6.50
C TYR A 199 19.11 4.75 -6.76
N MET A 200 19.55 4.55 -7.99
CA MET A 200 20.82 5.04 -8.53
C MET A 200 20.58 6.23 -9.44
N LEU A 201 21.38 7.29 -9.25
CA LEU A 201 21.47 8.45 -10.13
C LEU A 201 22.94 8.60 -10.53
N GLY A 202 23.28 8.12 -11.72
CA GLY A 202 24.68 7.88 -12.09
C GLY A 202 25.31 6.82 -11.18
N ASP A 203 26.39 7.16 -10.51
CA ASP A 203 27.12 6.34 -9.53
C ASP A 203 26.63 6.52 -8.08
N ARG A 204 25.73 7.48 -7.84
CA ARG A 204 25.23 7.81 -6.51
C ARG A 204 24.01 6.97 -6.15
N THR A 205 24.11 6.25 -5.04
CA THR A 205 22.96 5.57 -4.42
C THR A 205 22.23 6.53 -3.47
N ARG A 206 20.92 6.64 -3.63
CA ARG A 206 20.03 7.49 -2.83
C ARG A 206 18.76 6.73 -2.48
N SER A 207 17.92 7.32 -1.63
CA SER A 207 16.64 6.73 -1.28
C SER A 207 15.54 7.76 -1.07
N VAL A 208 14.30 7.35 -1.31
CA VAL A 208 13.10 8.12 -0.98
C VAL A 208 12.19 7.28 -0.08
N THR A 209 11.65 7.93 0.95
CA THR A 209 10.64 7.35 1.85
C THR A 209 9.25 7.64 1.28
N ILE A 210 8.39 6.63 1.36
CA ILE A 210 7.01 6.67 0.88
C ILE A 210 6.15 6.26 2.08
N ASP A 211 5.26 7.16 2.47
CA ASP A 211 4.42 7.02 3.64
C ASP A 211 3.02 7.61 3.39
N ASP A 212 2.15 7.53 4.40
CA ASP A 212 0.78 8.01 4.35
C ASP A 212 0.71 9.45 4.87
N HIS A 213 1.15 10.40 4.03
CA HIS A 213 1.18 11.83 4.36
C HIS A 213 1.94 12.15 5.67
N GLY A 214 3.10 11.51 5.87
CA GLY A 214 3.95 11.64 7.07
C GLY A 214 3.75 10.52 8.11
N GLU A 215 2.62 9.81 8.06
CA GLU A 215 2.30 8.71 8.97
C GLU A 215 2.65 7.35 8.35
N PRO A 216 2.98 6.32 9.15
CA PRO A 216 3.18 4.98 8.61
C PRO A 216 1.86 4.40 8.06
N PHE A 217 1.96 3.62 7.00
CA PHE A 217 0.89 2.73 6.57
C PHE A 217 0.60 1.70 7.65
N GLN A 218 -0.67 1.30 7.79
CA GLN A 218 -1.10 0.37 8.82
C GLN A 218 -2.00 -0.71 8.24
N VAL A 219 -1.75 -1.94 8.67
CA VAL A 219 -2.56 -3.12 8.34
C VAL A 219 -2.55 -4.07 9.53
N SER A 220 -3.67 -4.73 9.79
CA SER A 220 -3.78 -5.74 10.85
C SER A 220 -4.27 -7.05 10.28
N ALA A 221 -3.67 -8.16 10.68
CA ALA A 221 -4.26 -9.48 10.48
C ALA A 221 -5.59 -9.61 11.24
N VAL A 222 -6.32 -10.69 10.96
CA VAL A 222 -7.51 -11.07 11.74
C VAL A 222 -7.11 -11.38 13.18
N SER A 223 -7.81 -10.79 14.14
CA SER A 223 -7.65 -11.18 15.54
C SER A 223 -8.42 -12.47 15.80
N GLY A 224 -7.71 -13.58 15.98
CA GLY A 224 -8.32 -14.90 16.13
C GLY A 224 -7.47 -15.99 15.51
N GLY A 225 -7.92 -17.24 15.65
CA GLY A 225 -7.31 -18.40 15.01
C GLY A 225 -7.53 -18.45 13.49
N PRO A 226 -7.06 -19.50 12.82
CA PRO A 226 -7.18 -19.66 11.37
C PRO A 226 -8.63 -19.77 10.87
N ASP A 227 -9.61 -20.13 11.72
CA ASP A 227 -11.03 -20.14 11.37
C ASP A 227 -11.66 -18.75 11.57
N ARG A 228 -11.55 -17.92 10.52
CA ARG A 228 -11.71 -16.45 10.50
C ARG A 228 -12.98 -15.86 11.10
N LEU A 229 -14.07 -16.62 11.26
CA LEU A 229 -15.34 -16.10 11.80
C LEU A 229 -15.75 -16.77 13.11
N LYS A 230 -15.29 -17.99 13.40
CA LYS A 230 -15.62 -18.71 14.64
C LYS A 230 -14.66 -18.38 15.79
N ASP A 231 -13.39 -18.13 15.46
CA ASP A 231 -12.35 -17.84 16.43
C ASP A 231 -12.00 -16.35 16.53
N ALA A 232 -12.76 -15.50 15.83
CA ALA A 232 -12.51 -14.07 15.76
C ALA A 232 -12.69 -13.40 17.13
N LYS A 233 -11.60 -12.88 17.70
CA LYS A 233 -11.57 -12.24 19.02
C LYS A 233 -11.68 -10.73 18.89
N TYR A 234 -12.85 -10.25 18.46
CA TYR A 234 -13.16 -8.83 18.46
C TYR A 234 -14.09 -8.48 19.61
N ARG A 235 -13.90 -7.29 20.20
CA ARG A 235 -14.87 -6.74 21.16
C ARG A 235 -16.21 -6.42 20.51
N ARG A 236 -16.19 -6.11 19.20
CA ARG A 236 -17.37 -5.82 18.39
C ARG A 236 -17.18 -6.18 16.94
N ILE A 237 -18.23 -6.70 16.30
CA ILE A 237 -18.25 -6.97 14.87
C ILE A 237 -19.53 -6.39 14.29
N PHE A 238 -19.35 -5.56 13.25
CA PHE A 238 -20.41 -5.13 12.36
C PHE A 238 -20.25 -5.83 11.02
N VAL A 239 -21.32 -6.44 10.52
CA VAL A 239 -21.37 -7.05 9.18
C VAL A 239 -22.29 -6.20 8.32
N LEU A 240 -21.84 -5.91 7.10
CA LEU A 240 -22.73 -5.35 6.07
C LEU A 240 -23.42 -6.52 5.37
N GLU A 241 -24.73 -6.62 5.54
CA GLU A 241 -25.56 -7.64 4.89
C GLU A 241 -25.85 -7.29 3.43
N ASN A 242 -26.36 -8.27 2.68
CA ASN A 242 -26.71 -8.09 1.26
C ASN A 242 -27.81 -7.04 1.02
N ASP A 243 -28.65 -6.78 2.03
CA ASP A 243 -29.68 -5.74 2.01
C ASP A 243 -29.14 -4.36 2.45
N PHE A 244 -27.81 -4.24 2.58
CA PHE A 244 -27.09 -3.06 3.08
C PHE A 244 -27.35 -2.73 4.55
N SER A 245 -28.05 -3.58 5.30
CA SER A 245 -28.15 -3.37 6.74
C SER A 245 -26.79 -3.60 7.42
N LEU A 246 -26.45 -2.71 8.36
CA LEU A 246 -25.26 -2.86 9.18
C LEU A 246 -25.64 -3.56 10.49
N CYS A 247 -25.33 -4.85 10.57
CA CYS A 247 -25.70 -5.69 11.71
C CYS A 247 -24.56 -5.81 12.72
N GLN A 248 -24.83 -5.52 13.99
CA GLN A 248 -23.91 -5.86 15.08
C GLN A 248 -24.12 -7.30 15.52
N ILE A 249 -23.18 -8.18 15.18
CA ILE A 249 -23.24 -9.60 15.54
C ILE A 249 -22.43 -9.95 16.79
N VAL A 250 -21.51 -9.08 17.22
CA VAL A 250 -20.76 -9.23 18.47
C VAL A 250 -20.78 -7.92 19.28
N PRO A 251 -21.15 -7.96 20.57
CA PRO A 251 -21.96 -9.03 21.17
C PRO A 251 -23.32 -9.11 20.45
N VAL A 252 -23.91 -10.31 20.41
CA VAL A 252 -25.27 -10.51 19.89
C VAL A 252 -26.23 -9.68 20.74
N THR A 253 -27.05 -8.84 20.12
CA THR A 253 -28.06 -8.02 20.80
C THR A 253 -29.41 -8.17 20.11
N ALA A 254 -30.52 -8.02 20.85
CA ALA A 254 -31.88 -8.28 20.34
C ALA A 254 -32.33 -7.34 19.20
N SER A 255 -31.66 -6.20 19.02
CA SER A 255 -31.89 -5.22 17.94
C SER A 255 -30.66 -5.10 17.03
N ALA A 256 -30.12 -6.24 16.58
CA ALA A 256 -28.81 -6.33 15.94
C ALA A 256 -28.70 -5.60 14.59
N CYS A 257 -29.80 -5.48 13.84
CA CYS A 257 -29.79 -4.98 12.47
C CYS A 257 -30.68 -3.75 12.33
N GLU A 258 -30.10 -2.64 11.85
CA GLU A 258 -30.82 -1.42 11.50
C GLU A 258 -31.17 -1.51 10.01
N TYR A 259 -32.41 -1.90 9.70
CA TYR A 259 -32.92 -1.96 8.32
C TYR A 259 -33.39 -0.56 7.89
N GLN A 260 -32.84 -0.01 6.81
CA GLN A 260 -33.41 1.19 6.16
C GLN A 260 -34.29 0.75 4.99
N GLY A 261 -35.52 0.37 5.30
CA GLY A 261 -36.58 0.33 4.31
C GLY A 261 -36.87 1.76 3.85
N SER A 262 -36.72 2.02 2.55
CA SER A 262 -37.44 3.10 1.87
C SER A 262 -38.67 2.49 1.22
#